data_AF-A0A643EU37-F1
#
_entry.id   AF-A0A643EU37-F1
#
_cell.length_a   1.000
_cell.length_b   1.000
_cell.length_c   1.000
_cell.angle_alpha   90.00
_cell.angle_beta   90.00
_cell.angle_gamma   90.00
#
_symmetry.space_group_name_H-M   'P 1'
#
loop_
_entity.id
_entity.type
_entity.pdbx_description
1 polymer ?
#
loop_
_entity_poly.entity_id
_entity_poly.type
_entity_poly.pdbx_seq_one_letter_code
_entity_poly.pdbx_strand_id
1 'polypeptide(L)'
;MKKPFDEALLSKSLYRGNSIPSKELSGANMQAEKYLFPRSKWGIDGEAELTRRYSKQVPPARQIRIKNAKALLLLGRHLRQSGLPAFLEQQKFDLEVIKRKYANMKDILTYNDLLRRLAATCSMCGMDIRILSLLRSTTRRYA
;
A
#
# COMPACT_ATOMS: atom_id res chain seq x y z
N MET A 1 5.05 12.96 -10.90
CA MET A 1 4.65 11.55 -10.66
C MET A 1 5.65 10.92 -9.69
N LYS A 2 5.21 10.39 -8.53
CA LYS A 2 6.09 9.73 -7.54
C LYS A 2 6.58 8.41 -8.14
N LYS A 3 7.85 8.37 -8.60
CA LYS A 3 8.47 7.13 -9.07
C LYS A 3 8.75 6.23 -7.86
N PRO A 4 8.46 4.92 -7.92
CA PRO A 4 8.81 4.00 -6.84
C PRO A 4 10.34 3.88 -6.80
N PHE A 5 10.93 4.30 -5.68
CA PHE A 5 12.35 4.09 -5.45
C PHE A 5 12.63 2.60 -5.27
N ASP A 6 13.79 2.14 -5.76
CA ASP A 6 14.23 0.76 -5.57
C ASP A 6 14.62 0.45 -4.12
N GLU A 7 14.72 1.48 -3.26
CA GLU A 7 15.13 1.31 -1.88
C GLU A 7 14.08 0.55 -1.06
N ALA A 8 14.59 -0.54 -0.49
CA ALA A 8 13.84 -1.60 0.14
C ALA A 8 13.04 -1.08 1.36
N LEU A 9 11.92 -1.75 1.61
CA LEU A 9 11.10 -1.59 2.82
C LEU A 9 11.91 -1.73 4.13
N LEU A 10 13.09 -2.34 4.04
CA LEU A 10 14.03 -2.60 5.12
C LEU A 10 15.30 -1.76 4.94
N SER A 11 15.94 -1.42 6.05
CA SER A 11 17.23 -0.74 6.06
C SER A 11 18.35 -1.61 5.47
N LYS A 12 19.42 -0.94 5.00
CA LYS A 12 20.67 -1.61 4.60
C LYS A 12 21.44 -2.16 5.80
N SER A 13 21.33 -1.51 6.95
CA SER A 13 21.98 -1.91 8.20
C SER A 13 21.07 -2.83 9.01
N LEU A 14 21.64 -3.87 9.61
CA LEU A 14 20.94 -4.72 10.58
C LEU A 14 21.06 -4.12 11.99
N TYR A 15 20.06 -4.36 12.82
CA TYR A 15 20.12 -4.06 14.24
C TYR A 15 20.06 -5.37 15.04
N ARG A 16 21.15 -5.70 15.73
CA ARG A 16 21.29 -6.96 16.49
C ARG A 16 20.90 -8.21 15.69
N GLY A 17 21.35 -8.27 14.43
CA GLY A 17 21.06 -9.39 13.53
C GLY A 17 19.69 -9.36 12.85
N ASN A 18 18.84 -8.38 13.13
CA ASN A 18 17.50 -8.27 12.55
C ASN A 18 17.39 -7.09 11.57
N SER A 19 16.57 -7.27 10.54
CA SER A 19 16.23 -6.19 9.61
C SER A 19 15.29 -5.19 10.30
N ILE A 20 15.59 -3.89 10.18
CA ILE A 20 14.72 -2.82 10.71
C ILE A 20 13.99 -2.12 9.57
N PRO A 21 12.82 -1.51 9.83
CA PRO A 21 12.12 -0.74 8.80
C PRO A 21 13.00 0.40 8.29
N SER A 22 12.96 0.65 6.98
CA SER A 22 13.67 1.79 6.41
C SER A 22 13.07 3.12 6.90
N LYS A 23 13.83 4.22 6.73
CA LYS A 23 13.34 5.57 7.04
C LYS A 23 12.08 5.91 6.23
N GLU A 24 12.04 5.48 4.96
CA GLU A 24 10.87 5.65 4.09
C GLU A 24 9.65 4.89 4.62
N LEU A 25 9.81 3.61 5.02
CA LEU A 25 8.70 2.84 5.57
C LEU A 25 8.18 3.45 6.88
N SER A 26 9.09 3.83 7.78
CA SER A 26 8.74 4.47 9.06
C SER A 26 8.06 5.82 8.85
N GLY A 27 8.55 6.64 7.91
CA GLY A 27 7.98 7.94 7.57
C GLY A 27 6.63 7.83 6.89
N ALA A 28 6.44 6.87 6.00
CA ALA A 28 5.15 6.60 5.37
C ALA A 28 4.12 6.09 6.40
N ASN A 29 4.54 5.25 7.35
CA ASN A 29 3.69 4.83 8.46
C ASN A 29 3.27 6.03 9.32
N MET A 30 4.21 6.90 9.68
CA MET A 30 3.91 8.13 10.42
C MET A 30 2.91 9.03 9.69
N GLN A 31 3.08 9.20 8.37
CA GLN A 31 2.14 9.97 7.57
C GLN A 31 0.75 9.32 7.59
N ALA A 32 0.67 8.01 7.36
CA ALA A 32 -0.60 7.29 7.39
C ALA A 32 -1.30 7.41 8.76
N GLU A 33 -0.58 7.26 9.86
CA GLU A 33 -1.08 7.49 11.23
C GLU A 33 -1.65 8.91 11.38
N LYS A 34 -0.90 9.93 10.93
CA LYS A 34 -1.34 11.34 10.98
C LYS A 34 -2.63 11.58 10.19
N TYR A 35 -2.83 10.89 9.07
CA TYR A 35 -4.07 10.99 8.27
C TYR A 35 -5.24 10.20 8.84
N LEU A 36 -4.97 9.05 9.48
CA LEU A 36 -5.98 8.24 10.13
C LEU A 36 -6.50 8.88 11.42
N PHE A 37 -5.60 9.52 12.19
CA PHE A 37 -5.93 10.04 13.52
C PHE A 37 -7.15 10.97 13.54
N PRO A 38 -7.26 12.02 12.68
CA PRO A 38 -8.45 12.85 12.64
C PRO A 38 -9.71 12.08 12.22
N ARG A 39 -9.59 11.16 11.25
CA ARG A 39 -10.75 10.39 10.75
C ARG A 39 -11.34 9.46 11.79
N SER A 40 -10.53 8.95 12.71
CA SER A 40 -11.00 8.13 13.83
C SER A 40 -11.61 8.97 14.96
N LYS A 41 -11.36 10.28 15.00
CA LYS A 41 -11.84 11.20 16.06
C LYS A 41 -13.04 12.06 15.63
N TRP A 42 -13.29 12.20 14.33
CA TRP A 42 -14.33 13.05 13.76
C TRP A 42 -15.77 12.62 14.08
N GLY A 43 -15.99 11.40 14.54
CA GLY A 43 -17.29 10.95 15.05
C GLY A 43 -18.46 11.13 14.07
N ILE A 44 -19.65 11.33 14.62
CA ILE A 44 -20.92 11.44 13.88
C ILE A 44 -20.95 12.71 13.03
N ASP A 45 -20.39 13.82 13.53
CA ASP A 45 -20.39 15.10 12.83
C ASP A 45 -19.55 15.05 11.55
N GLY A 46 -18.40 14.39 11.60
CA GLY A 46 -17.58 14.18 10.41
C GLY A 46 -18.21 13.24 9.39
N GLU A 47 -18.95 12.23 9.83
CA GLU A 47 -19.71 11.34 8.96
C GLU A 47 -20.86 12.08 8.24
N ALA A 48 -21.58 12.93 8.96
CA ALA A 48 -22.62 13.79 8.39
C ALA A 48 -22.04 14.77 7.36
N GLU A 49 -20.91 15.41 7.68
CA GLU A 49 -20.22 16.33 6.78
C GLU A 49 -19.70 15.63 5.52
N LEU A 50 -19.12 14.43 5.66
CA LEU A 50 -18.68 13.64 4.51
C LEU A 50 -19.86 13.21 3.65
N THR A 51 -20.96 12.76 4.25
CA THR A 51 -22.17 12.39 3.53
C THR A 51 -22.74 13.58 2.74
N ARG A 52 -22.73 14.78 3.33
CA ARG A 52 -23.14 16.01 2.65
C ARG A 52 -22.23 16.35 1.46
N ARG A 53 -20.91 16.33 1.66
CA ARG A 53 -19.91 16.66 0.62
C ARG A 53 -19.92 15.68 -0.56
N TYR A 54 -20.09 14.39 -0.29
CA TYR A 54 -20.03 13.33 -1.29
C TYR A 54 -21.41 12.82 -1.72
N SER A 55 -22.48 13.56 -1.41
CA SER A 55 -23.87 13.21 -1.75
C SER A 55 -24.09 12.86 -3.24
N LYS A 56 -23.30 13.46 -4.15
CA LYS A 56 -23.37 13.17 -5.60
C LYS A 56 -22.68 11.86 -6.02
N GLN A 57 -21.77 11.33 -5.20
CA GLN A 57 -21.01 10.11 -5.48
C GLN A 57 -21.55 8.88 -4.73
N VAL A 58 -22.41 9.11 -3.75
CA VAL A 58 -23.02 8.08 -2.93
C VAL A 58 -24.46 7.86 -3.40
N PRO A 59 -24.94 6.60 -3.50
CA PRO A 59 -26.34 6.34 -3.85
C PRO A 59 -27.32 7.05 -2.92
N PRO A 60 -28.50 7.47 -3.42
CA PRO A 60 -29.52 8.12 -2.60
C PRO A 60 -29.87 7.25 -1.38
N ALA A 61 -30.17 7.90 -0.25
CA ALA A 61 -30.50 7.28 1.04
C ALA A 61 -29.38 6.49 1.76
N ARG A 62 -28.11 6.60 1.33
CA ARG A 62 -26.97 5.97 2.03
C ARG A 62 -26.09 7.02 2.73
N GLN A 63 -25.80 6.79 4.01
CA GLN A 63 -24.88 7.61 4.80
C GLN A 63 -23.49 6.99 4.84
N ILE A 64 -22.45 7.82 4.82
CA ILE A 64 -21.06 7.38 4.99
C ILE A 64 -20.82 7.13 6.47
N ARG A 65 -20.41 5.90 6.82
CA ARG A 65 -20.01 5.52 8.19
C ARG A 65 -18.58 5.01 8.23
N ILE A 66 -17.74 5.53 9.12
CA ILE A 66 -16.33 5.20 9.28
C ILE A 66 -16.16 4.42 10.59
N LYS A 67 -16.24 3.08 10.52
CA LYS A 67 -16.13 2.22 11.72
C LYS A 67 -14.71 1.79 12.07
N ASN A 68 -13.84 1.57 11.09
CA ASN A 68 -12.48 1.05 11.31
C ASN A 68 -11.56 1.48 10.15
N ALA A 69 -11.15 2.75 10.16
CA ALA A 69 -10.24 3.26 9.15
C ALA A 69 -8.84 2.66 9.37
N LYS A 70 -8.39 1.84 8.41
CA LYS A 70 -7.02 1.33 8.35
C LYS A 70 -6.35 1.80 7.07
N ALA A 71 -5.07 2.10 7.14
CA ALA A 71 -4.33 2.55 5.96
C ALA A 71 -3.70 1.37 5.23
N LEU A 72 -3.62 1.48 3.90
CA LEU A 72 -2.90 0.57 3.03
C LEU A 72 -1.66 1.30 2.53
N LEU A 73 -0.47 0.78 2.85
CA LEU A 73 0.78 1.39 2.39
C LEU A 73 1.22 0.71 1.09
N LEU A 74 1.53 1.53 0.08
CA LEU A 74 2.08 1.09 -1.19
C LEU A 74 3.49 1.67 -1.34
N LEU A 75 4.51 0.85 -1.13
CA LEU A 75 5.90 1.28 -1.00
C LEU A 75 6.87 0.29 -1.63
N GLY A 76 7.87 0.83 -2.31
CA GLY A 76 9.00 0.07 -2.85
C GLY A 76 8.63 -0.94 -3.95
N ARG A 77 9.61 -1.79 -4.28
CA ARG A 77 9.51 -2.83 -5.30
C ARG A 77 10.05 -4.14 -4.73
N HIS A 78 9.35 -5.24 -4.98
CA HIS A 78 9.83 -6.58 -4.60
C HIS A 78 10.94 -7.11 -5.52
N LEU A 79 11.02 -6.58 -6.74
CA LEU A 79 12.05 -6.93 -7.73
C LEU A 79 12.86 -5.67 -8.00
N ARG A 80 14.19 -5.80 -7.91
CA ARG A 80 15.10 -4.76 -8.40
C ARG A 80 14.99 -4.66 -9.92
N GLN A 81 15.50 -3.57 -10.49
CA GLN A 81 15.53 -3.36 -11.94
C GLN A 81 16.27 -4.50 -12.68
N SER A 82 17.19 -5.19 -12.00
CA SER A 82 17.92 -6.37 -12.50
C SER A 82 17.10 -7.67 -12.50
N GLY A 83 15.84 -7.67 -12.04
CA GLY A 83 15.01 -8.86 -11.93
C GLY A 83 15.30 -9.73 -10.70
N LEU A 84 16.30 -9.37 -9.89
CA LEU A 84 16.63 -10.07 -8.65
C LEU A 84 15.65 -9.73 -7.52
N PRO A 85 15.38 -10.68 -6.60
CA PRO A 85 14.57 -10.41 -5.43
C PRO A 85 15.19 -9.30 -4.57
N ALA A 86 14.34 -8.39 -4.10
CA ALA A 86 14.72 -7.30 -3.22
C ALA A 86 15.00 -7.78 -1.78
N PHE A 87 14.57 -8.99 -1.41
CA PHE A 87 14.65 -9.54 -0.07
C PHE A 87 15.16 -10.98 -0.06
N LEU A 88 16.07 -11.29 0.86
CA LEU A 88 16.39 -12.66 1.27
C LEU A 88 15.27 -13.23 2.14
N GLU A 89 15.17 -14.55 2.29
CA GLU A 89 14.10 -15.21 3.08
C GLU A 89 14.02 -14.71 4.53
N GLN A 90 15.16 -14.53 5.20
CA GLN A 90 15.20 -13.99 6.56
C GLN A 90 14.64 -12.56 6.64
N GLN A 91 14.92 -11.74 5.62
CA GLN A 91 14.37 -10.38 5.52
C GLN A 91 12.86 -10.38 5.27
N LYS A 92 12.33 -11.38 4.54
CA LYS A 92 10.89 -11.54 4.36
C LYS A 92 10.20 -11.85 5.70
N PHE A 93 10.79 -12.71 6.51
CA PHE A 93 10.26 -13.02 7.84
C PHE A 93 10.25 -11.78 8.73
N ASP A 94 11.36 -11.05 8.80
CA ASP A 94 11.46 -9.79 9.56
C ASP A 94 10.41 -8.77 9.09
N LEU A 95 10.19 -8.67 7.77
CA LEU A 95 9.18 -7.78 7.20
C LEU A 95 7.76 -8.19 7.63
N GLU A 96 7.43 -9.48 7.68
CA GLU A 96 6.13 -9.95 8.17
C GLU A 96 5.94 -9.66 9.67
N VAL A 97 7.00 -9.73 10.48
CA VAL A 97 6.96 -9.29 11.88
C VAL A 97 6.71 -7.78 11.97
N ILE A 98 7.42 -6.98 11.15
CA ILE A 98 7.26 -5.52 11.09
C ILE A 98 5.82 -5.14 10.67
N LYS A 99 5.25 -5.83 9.67
CA LYS A 99 3.86 -5.60 9.24
C LYS A 99 2.85 -5.78 10.36
N ARG A 100 3.06 -6.79 11.22
CA ARG A 100 2.19 -7.06 12.37
C ARG A 100 2.31 -6.02 13.48
N LYS A 101 3.46 -5.33 13.59
CA LYS A 101 3.68 -4.29 14.61
C LYS A 101 2.76 -3.08 14.45
N TYR A 102 2.35 -2.75 13.22
CA TYR A 102 1.54 -1.56 12.93
C TYR A 102 0.04 -1.87 12.91
N ALA A 103 -0.62 -1.81 14.08
CA ALA A 103 -2.03 -2.18 14.24
C ALA A 103 -3.03 -1.40 13.36
N ASN A 104 -2.69 -0.14 13.05
CA ASN A 104 -3.51 0.80 12.26
C ASN A 104 -3.31 0.63 10.73
N MET A 105 -2.37 -0.23 10.32
CA MET A 105 -2.14 -0.54 8.92
C MET A 105 -2.86 -1.85 8.58
N LYS A 106 -3.54 -1.85 7.43
CA LYS A 106 -4.18 -3.05 6.88
C LYS A 106 -3.15 -3.98 6.25
N ASP A 107 -2.26 -3.42 5.45
CA ASP A 107 -1.17 -4.14 4.78
C ASP A 107 -0.09 -3.14 4.30
N ILE A 108 1.13 -3.63 4.12
CA ILE A 108 2.23 -2.90 3.49
C ILE A 108 2.61 -3.69 2.24
N LEU A 109 2.31 -3.12 1.09
CA LEU A 109 2.44 -3.76 -0.22
C LEU A 109 3.51 -3.12 -1.07
N THR A 110 4.24 -3.94 -1.82
CA THR A 110 5.06 -3.45 -2.92
C THR A 110 4.24 -3.29 -4.18
N TYR A 111 4.73 -2.49 -5.11
CA TYR A 111 4.08 -2.29 -6.41
C TYR A 111 3.87 -3.61 -7.17
N ASN A 112 4.85 -4.53 -7.12
CA ASN A 112 4.75 -5.82 -7.78
C ASN A 112 3.70 -6.74 -7.11
N ASP A 113 3.51 -6.62 -5.79
CA ASP A 113 2.46 -7.37 -5.10
C ASP A 113 1.07 -6.88 -5.50
N LEU A 114 0.89 -5.56 -5.63
CA LEU A 114 -0.34 -4.99 -6.12
C LEU A 114 -0.66 -5.47 -7.54
N LEU A 115 0.33 -5.42 -8.45
CA LEU A 115 0.16 -5.89 -9.82
C LEU A 115 -0.17 -7.39 -9.89
N ARG A 116 0.51 -8.21 -9.07
CA ARG A 116 0.22 -9.65 -8.98
C ARG A 116 -1.20 -9.92 -8.50
N ARG A 117 -1.65 -9.20 -7.46
CA ARG A 117 -3.02 -9.32 -6.94
C ARG A 117 -4.06 -8.90 -7.98
N LEU A 118 -3.84 -7.78 -8.66
CA LEU A 118 -4.73 -7.32 -9.73
C LEU A 118 -4.80 -8.31 -10.88
N ALA A 119 -3.65 -8.83 -11.34
CA ALA A 119 -3.61 -9.83 -12.39
C ALA A 119 -4.37 -11.11 -12.00
N ALA A 120 -4.17 -11.59 -10.77
CA ALA A 120 -4.91 -12.75 -10.26
C ALA A 120 -6.44 -12.51 -10.25
N THR A 121 -6.88 -11.34 -9.78
CA THR A 121 -8.31 -10.99 -9.78
C THR A 121 -8.88 -10.85 -11.20
N CYS A 122 -8.15 -10.23 -12.14
CA CYS A 122 -8.59 -10.12 -13.53
C CYS A 122 -8.68 -11.48 -14.22
N SER A 123 -7.69 -12.36 -14.02
CA SER A 123 -7.72 -13.73 -14.53
C SER A 123 -8.92 -14.51 -13.98
N MET A 124 -9.23 -14.33 -12.69
CA MET A 124 -10.39 -14.99 -12.06
C MET A 124 -11.73 -14.45 -12.57
N CYS A 125 -11.83 -13.14 -12.87
CA CYS A 125 -13.04 -12.50 -13.40
C CYS A 125 -13.21 -12.67 -14.92
N GLY A 126 -12.30 -13.33 -15.63
CA GLY A 126 -12.39 -13.52 -17.09
C GLY A 126 -12.22 -12.22 -17.89
N MET A 127 -11.69 -11.15 -17.30
CA MET A 127 -11.40 -9.90 -18.01
C MET A 127 -10.15 -10.07 -18.87
N ASP A 128 -10.26 -9.72 -20.16
CA ASP A 128 -9.20 -9.89 -21.17
C ASP A 128 -7.88 -9.21 -20.74
N ILE A 129 -6.81 -10.02 -20.64
CA ILE A 129 -5.47 -9.69 -20.13
C ILE A 129 -4.73 -8.64 -20.98
N ARG A 130 -5.28 -8.25 -22.14
CA ARG A 130 -4.67 -7.26 -23.06
C ARG A 130 -4.35 -5.90 -22.41
N ILE A 131 -5.04 -5.48 -21.35
CA ILE A 131 -4.72 -4.22 -20.65
C ILE A 131 -3.41 -4.33 -19.85
N LEU A 132 -3.07 -5.52 -19.33
CA LEU A 132 -1.83 -5.75 -18.57
C LEU A 132 -0.58 -5.79 -19.47
N SER A 133 -0.70 -6.24 -20.73
CA SER A 133 0.40 -6.17 -21.69
C SER A 133 0.73 -4.71 -22.07
N LEU A 134 -0.29 -3.86 -22.15
CA LEU A 134 -0.14 -2.43 -22.40
C LEU A 134 0.62 -1.73 -21.25
N LEU A 135 0.29 -2.04 -19.99
CA LEU A 135 0.96 -1.48 -18.81
C LEU A 135 2.43 -1.96 -18.65
N ARG A 136 2.76 -3.18 -19.09
CA ARG A 136 4.15 -3.66 -19.17
C ARG A 136 4.95 -2.97 -20.27
N SER A 137 4.30 -2.56 -21.37
CA SER A 137 4.97 -1.88 -22.49
C SER A 137 5.33 -0.42 -22.19
N THR A 138 4.54 0.28 -21.38
CA THR A 138 4.80 1.67 -20.97
C THR A 138 5.90 1.77 -19.92
N THR A 139 6.10 0.75 -19.09
CA THR A 139 7.22 0.72 -18.12
C THR A 139 8.59 0.50 -18.79
N ARG A 140 8.66 0.01 -20.04
CA ARG A 140 9.90 -0.06 -20.83
C ARG A 140 10.24 1.23 -21.61
N ARG A 141 9.28 2.14 -21.81
CA ARG A 141 9.49 3.37 -22.63
C ARG A 141 10.03 4.57 -21.86
N TYR A 142 10.20 4.48 -20.54
CA TYR A 142 10.71 5.56 -19.70
C TYR A 142 11.91 5.13 -18.84
N ALA A 143 12.70 4.17 -19.35
CA ALA A 143 14.05 3.90 -18.88
C ALA A 143 15.00 4.98 -19.40
#